data_AF-A0A6J4EPR4-F1
#
_entry.id   AF-A0A6J4EPR4-F1
#
_cell.length_a   1.000
_cell.length_b   1.000
_cell.length_c   1.000
_cell.angle_alpha   90.00
_cell.angle_beta   90.00
_cell.angle_gamma   90.00
#
_symmetry.space_group_name_H-M   'P 1'
#
loop_
_entity.id
_entity.type
_entity.pdbx_description
1 polymer ?
#
loop_
_entity_poly.entity_id
_entity_poly.type
_entity_poly.pdbx_seq_one_letter_code
_entity_poly.pdbx_strand_id
1 'polypeptide(L)'
;DDALVFAVKSAKKYIPNRRLPDIAIDIIDTACSSAIIALESESPELQNQREKIWSAELEKTTLEKDLKVNKDPQIQKRLADVQNRIEDLKRELVPLEENYNREKKNVIDAKRLRQKLESYNQRLIAAERNRDLYATLELKEDLIPRVQKEFKELESRKENITSKEVAEIISRWTKIPVSRLTLKENERLLKMPSRIQKRLFGQENAVKMTVGAITRSRAGLSDPNKPIGSFLFLGPTGTGKTELAKSLAQ
;
A
#
# COMPACT_ATOMS: atom_id res chain seq x y z
N ASP A 1 -8.58 9.99 3.70
CA ASP A 1 -9.04 9.79 5.09
C ASP A 1 -8.94 8.35 5.60
N ASP A 2 -9.41 7.35 4.86
CA ASP A 2 -9.38 5.95 5.33
C ASP A 2 -7.97 5.44 5.71
N ALA A 3 -6.94 5.80 4.96
CA ALA A 3 -5.55 5.45 5.26
C ALA A 3 -5.07 6.07 6.59
N LEU A 4 -5.44 7.32 6.88
CA LEU A 4 -5.11 8.01 8.13
C LEU A 4 -5.82 7.36 9.32
N VAL A 5 -7.12 7.11 9.19
CA VAL A 5 -7.91 6.44 10.23
C VAL A 5 -7.36 5.04 10.50
N PHE A 6 -6.99 4.32 9.43
CA PHE A 6 -6.39 3.00 9.54
C PHE A 6 -5.01 3.06 10.20
N ALA A 7 -4.14 4.00 9.81
CA ALA A 7 -2.83 4.20 10.42
C ALA A 7 -2.94 4.43 11.93
N VAL A 8 -3.81 5.35 12.36
CA VAL A 8 -4.01 5.67 13.78
C VAL A 8 -4.54 4.46 14.56
N LYS A 9 -5.58 3.77 14.04
CA LYS A 9 -6.18 2.61 14.70
C LYS A 9 -5.19 1.44 14.80
N SER A 10 -4.48 1.16 13.71
CA SER A 10 -3.54 0.04 13.63
C SER A 10 -2.27 0.31 14.44
N ALA A 11 -1.74 1.53 14.42
CA ALA A 11 -0.59 1.91 15.24
C ALA A 11 -0.88 1.73 16.73
N LYS A 12 -2.02 2.24 17.22
CA LYS A 12 -2.43 2.09 18.62
C LYS A 12 -2.58 0.62 19.04
N LYS A 13 -3.03 -0.24 18.12
CA LYS A 13 -3.32 -1.65 18.40
C LYS A 13 -2.09 -2.55 18.33
N TYR A 14 -1.19 -2.31 17.36
CA TYR A 14 -0.12 -3.24 17.01
C TYR A 14 1.29 -2.73 17.35
N ILE A 15 1.45 -1.44 17.68
CA ILE A 15 2.76 -0.85 18.03
C ILE A 15 2.65 -0.17 19.41
N PRO A 16 2.49 -0.94 20.50
CA PRO A 16 2.27 -0.39 21.84
C PRO A 16 3.47 0.39 22.39
N ASN A 17 4.68 0.14 21.86
CA ASN A 17 5.91 0.77 22.35
C ASN A 17 6.13 2.20 21.82
N ARG A 18 5.29 2.67 20.88
CA ARG A 18 5.35 4.03 20.34
C ARG A 18 4.02 4.74 20.54
N ARG A 19 4.06 6.04 20.79
CA ARG A 19 2.87 6.84 21.15
C ARG A 19 2.33 7.59 19.95
N LEU A 20 1.01 7.82 19.96
CA LEU A 20 0.35 8.77 19.08
C LEU A 20 0.67 10.21 19.54
N PRO A 21 0.72 11.21 18.63
CA PRO A 21 0.48 11.11 17.18
C PRO A 21 1.68 10.64 16.34
N ASP A 22 2.88 10.67 16.91
CA ASP A 22 4.18 10.42 16.26
C ASP A 22 4.18 9.17 15.37
N ILE A 23 3.80 8.01 15.94
CA ILE A 23 3.80 6.75 15.20
C ILE A 23 2.86 6.74 13.98
N ALA A 24 1.74 7.45 14.04
CA ALA A 24 0.80 7.48 12.91
C ALA A 24 1.34 8.36 11.77
N ILE A 25 2.04 9.44 12.12
CA ILE A 25 2.70 10.31 11.15
C ILE A 25 3.82 9.53 10.45
N ASP A 26 4.67 8.84 11.22
CA ASP A 26 5.75 8.02 10.67
C ASP A 26 5.28 6.94 9.71
N ILE A 27 4.19 6.24 10.05
CA ILE A 27 3.64 5.19 9.16
C ILE A 27 3.19 5.80 7.83
N ILE A 28 2.50 6.94 7.88
CA ILE A 28 2.02 7.63 6.69
C ILE A 28 3.20 8.17 5.88
N ASP A 29 4.19 8.76 6.53
CA ASP A 29 5.38 9.29 5.86
C ASP A 29 6.19 8.18 5.18
N THR A 30 6.31 7.02 5.84
CA THR A 30 6.94 5.83 5.26
C THR A 30 6.14 5.31 4.07
N ALA A 31 4.80 5.29 4.15
CA ALA A 31 3.94 4.89 3.05
C ALA A 31 4.07 5.85 1.85
N CYS A 32 4.05 7.17 2.11
CA CYS A 32 4.31 8.20 1.11
C CYS A 32 5.67 8.02 0.44
N SER A 33 6.72 7.84 1.23
CA SER A 33 8.09 7.65 0.74
C SER A 33 8.20 6.39 -0.12
N SER A 34 7.60 5.29 0.32
CA SER A 34 7.55 4.05 -0.45
C SER A 34 6.83 4.23 -1.79
N ALA A 35 5.72 4.97 -1.81
CA ALA A 35 4.98 5.26 -3.04
C ALA A 35 5.78 6.15 -3.99
N ILE A 36 6.50 7.16 -3.47
CA ILE A 36 7.38 8.01 -4.27
C ILE A 36 8.49 7.19 -4.92
N ILE A 37 9.17 6.33 -4.13
CA ILE A 37 10.22 5.45 -4.65
C ILE A 37 9.67 4.53 -5.74
N ALA A 38 8.47 3.98 -5.54
CA ALA A 38 7.82 3.13 -6.55
C ALA A 38 7.49 3.88 -7.85
N LEU A 39 7.09 5.16 -7.76
CA LEU A 39 6.82 6.02 -8.92
C LEU A 39 8.10 6.45 -9.66
N GLU A 40 9.20 6.66 -8.93
CA GLU A 40 10.50 7.02 -9.53
C GLU A 40 11.19 5.81 -10.16
N SER A 41 10.94 4.62 -9.61
CA SER A 41 11.47 3.35 -10.14
C SER A 41 10.74 2.93 -11.41
N GLU A 42 11.43 2.19 -12.28
CA GLU A 42 10.79 1.55 -13.43
C GLU A 42 9.78 0.50 -12.94
N SER A 43 8.67 0.34 -13.66
CA SER A 43 7.70 -0.69 -13.29
C SER A 43 8.35 -2.08 -13.41
N PRO A 44 8.01 -3.03 -12.53
CA PRO A 44 8.61 -4.38 -12.57
C PRO A 44 8.34 -5.08 -13.90
N GLU A 45 7.23 -4.77 -14.57
CA GLU A 45 6.91 -5.29 -15.90
C GLU A 45 7.90 -4.77 -16.97
N LEU A 46 8.20 -3.46 -16.93
CA LEU A 46 9.13 -2.82 -17.86
C LEU A 46 10.56 -3.32 -17.63
N GLN A 47 10.97 -3.43 -16.35
CA GLN A 47 12.28 -3.97 -15.99
C GLN A 47 12.45 -5.43 -16.45
N ASN A 48 11.47 -6.29 -16.17
CA ASN A 48 11.48 -7.69 -16.63
C ASN A 48 11.54 -7.79 -18.16
N GLN A 49 10.84 -6.92 -18.88
CA GLN A 49 10.85 -6.91 -20.34
C GLN A 49 12.21 -6.48 -20.89
N ARG A 50 12.83 -5.48 -20.29
CA ARG A 50 14.20 -5.06 -20.64
C ARG A 50 15.23 -6.16 -20.37
N GLU A 51 15.11 -6.86 -19.25
CA GLU A 51 15.98 -8.01 -18.93
C GLU A 51 15.84 -9.13 -19.97
N LYS A 52 14.62 -9.43 -20.43
CA LYS A 52 14.40 -10.40 -21.52
C LYS A 52 15.06 -9.95 -22.82
N ILE A 53 14.90 -8.67 -23.20
CA ILE A 53 15.54 -8.12 -24.40
C ILE A 53 17.06 -8.22 -24.28
N TRP A 54 17.62 -7.84 -23.14
CA TRP A 54 19.06 -7.94 -22.87
C TRP A 54 19.57 -9.38 -23.00
N SER A 55 18.84 -10.35 -22.44
CA SER A 55 19.21 -11.77 -22.55
C SER A 55 19.19 -12.27 -24.00
N ALA A 56 18.21 -11.84 -24.80
CA ALA A 56 18.11 -12.19 -26.22
C ALA A 56 19.18 -11.48 -27.07
N GLU A 57 19.54 -10.24 -26.74
CA GLU A 57 20.64 -9.52 -27.38
C GLU A 57 22.00 -10.18 -27.07
N LEU A 58 22.21 -10.64 -25.83
CA LEU A 58 23.36 -11.47 -25.48
C LEU A 58 23.41 -12.76 -26.32
N GLU A 59 22.31 -13.51 -26.41
CA GLU A 59 22.22 -14.71 -27.25
C GLU A 59 22.55 -14.39 -28.72
N LYS A 60 22.00 -13.30 -29.26
CA LYS A 60 22.32 -12.82 -30.62
C LYS A 60 23.82 -12.57 -30.78
N THR A 61 24.46 -11.84 -29.86
CA THR A 61 25.90 -11.55 -29.97
C THR A 61 26.78 -12.80 -29.87
N THR A 62 26.38 -13.79 -29.07
CA THR A 62 27.07 -15.09 -29.01
C THR A 62 26.95 -15.84 -30.32
N LEU A 63 25.75 -15.92 -30.90
CA LEU A 63 25.52 -16.58 -32.18
C LEU A 63 26.23 -15.87 -33.34
N GLU A 64 26.31 -14.53 -33.33
CA GLU A 64 27.07 -13.75 -34.31
C GLU A 64 28.58 -14.01 -34.23
N LYS A 65 29.13 -14.23 -33.03
CA LYS A 65 30.53 -14.62 -32.84
C LYS A 65 30.76 -16.05 -33.36
N ASP A 66 29.88 -16.98 -33.03
CA ASP A 66 30.00 -18.37 -33.49
C ASP A 66 29.88 -18.48 -35.01
N LEU A 67 28.99 -17.69 -35.63
CA LEU A 67 28.82 -17.63 -37.09
C LEU A 67 30.08 -17.11 -37.82
N LYS A 68 30.88 -16.26 -37.16
CA LYS A 68 32.17 -15.79 -37.70
C LYS A 68 33.23 -16.90 -37.71
N VAL A 69 33.12 -17.89 -36.83
CA VAL A 69 34.06 -19.02 -36.71
C VAL A 69 33.60 -20.22 -37.55
N ASN A 70 32.32 -20.59 -37.47
CA ASN A 70 31.69 -21.69 -38.20
C ASN A 70 30.45 -21.21 -38.97
N LYS A 71 30.47 -21.34 -40.31
CA LYS A 71 29.34 -20.96 -41.20
C LYS A 71 28.27 -22.05 -41.27
N ASP A 72 27.71 -22.41 -40.11
CA ASP A 72 26.67 -23.43 -40.05
C ASP A 72 25.28 -22.86 -40.37
N PRO A 73 24.51 -23.48 -41.28
CA PRO A 73 23.18 -23.01 -41.67
C PRO A 73 22.12 -23.10 -40.54
N GLN A 74 22.36 -23.92 -39.51
CA GLN A 74 21.50 -23.94 -38.31
C GLN A 74 21.67 -22.70 -37.44
N ILE A 75 22.90 -22.17 -37.31
CA ILE A 75 23.18 -20.95 -36.54
C ILE A 75 22.52 -19.74 -37.21
N GLN A 76 22.52 -19.68 -38.54
CA GLN A 76 21.83 -18.61 -39.29
C GLN A 76 20.32 -18.60 -39.04
N LYS A 77 19.66 -19.77 -39.05
CA LYS A 77 18.22 -19.86 -38.76
C LYS A 77 17.91 -19.39 -37.34
N ARG A 78 18.66 -19.88 -36.36
CA ARG A 78 18.48 -19.50 -34.95
C ARG A 78 18.75 -18.02 -34.71
N LEU A 79 19.70 -17.43 -35.42
CA LEU A 79 19.98 -15.99 -35.37
C LEU A 79 18.80 -15.18 -35.93
N ALA A 80 18.18 -15.63 -37.03
CA ALA A 80 16.96 -15.00 -37.55
C ALA A 80 15.79 -15.11 -36.56
N ASP A 81 15.61 -16.27 -35.93
CA ASP A 81 14.55 -16.47 -34.91
C ASP A 81 14.75 -15.56 -33.69
N VAL A 82 15.99 -15.44 -33.19
CA VAL A 82 16.33 -14.54 -32.08
C VAL A 82 16.14 -13.07 -32.47
N GLN A 83 16.47 -12.69 -33.71
CA GLN A 83 16.21 -11.33 -34.21
C GLN A 83 14.71 -11.00 -34.23
N ASN A 84 13.87 -11.90 -34.77
CA ASN A 84 12.42 -11.73 -34.76
C ASN A 84 11.88 -11.60 -33.32
N ARG A 85 12.38 -12.45 -32.41
CA ARG A 85 12.01 -12.39 -30.99
C ARG A 85 12.39 -11.06 -30.34
N ILE A 86 13.55 -10.50 -30.65
CA ILE A 86 13.96 -9.17 -30.16
C ILE A 86 13.03 -8.09 -30.69
N GLU A 87 12.63 -8.15 -31.98
CA GLU A 87 11.68 -7.19 -32.55
C GLU A 87 10.32 -7.27 -31.88
N ASP A 88 9.79 -8.47 -31.64
CA ASP A 88 8.53 -8.67 -30.93
C ASP A 88 8.58 -8.12 -29.50
N LEU A 89 9.64 -8.44 -28.75
CA LEU A 89 9.84 -7.93 -27.39
C LEU A 89 9.97 -6.40 -27.35
N LYS A 90 10.62 -5.80 -28.36
CA LYS A 90 10.74 -4.34 -28.49
C LYS A 90 9.39 -3.69 -28.81
N ARG A 91 8.55 -4.31 -29.65
CA ARG A 91 7.19 -3.84 -29.92
C ARG A 91 6.32 -3.83 -28.66
N GLU A 92 6.47 -4.85 -27.81
CA GLU A 92 5.79 -4.91 -26.50
C GLU A 92 6.33 -3.88 -25.50
N LEU A 93 7.60 -3.47 -25.60
CA LEU A 93 8.22 -2.50 -24.70
C LEU A 93 7.72 -1.07 -24.93
N VAL A 94 7.51 -0.67 -26.18
CA VAL A 94 7.06 0.70 -26.55
C VAL A 94 5.83 1.17 -25.77
N PRO A 95 4.69 0.44 -25.72
CA PRO A 95 3.52 0.90 -24.99
C PRO A 95 3.77 0.99 -23.47
N LEU A 96 4.62 0.12 -22.91
CA LEU A 96 4.97 0.16 -21.49
C LEU A 96 5.80 1.41 -21.16
N GLU A 97 6.77 1.76 -22.00
CA GLU A 97 7.59 2.97 -21.85
C GLU A 97 6.76 4.24 -22.03
N GLU A 98 5.84 4.26 -23.00
CA GLU A 98 4.92 5.39 -23.20
C GLU A 98 4.01 5.61 -21.99
N ASN A 99 3.44 4.54 -21.44
CA ASN A 99 2.62 4.60 -20.23
C ASN A 99 3.44 5.12 -19.04
N TYR A 100 4.64 4.57 -18.79
CA TYR A 100 5.53 5.01 -17.72
C TYR A 100 5.91 6.50 -17.86
N ASN A 101 6.30 6.93 -19.06
CA ASN A 101 6.65 8.33 -19.32
C ASN A 101 5.46 9.27 -19.13
N ARG A 102 4.25 8.84 -19.50
CA ARG A 102 3.01 9.60 -19.27
C ARG A 102 2.73 9.75 -17.78
N GLU A 103 2.83 8.68 -17.00
CA GLU A 103 2.63 8.70 -15.55
C GLU A 103 3.66 9.60 -14.86
N LYS A 104 4.93 9.48 -15.24
CA LYS A 104 6.02 10.31 -14.72
C LYS A 104 5.79 11.80 -14.99
N LYS A 105 5.36 12.17 -16.21
CA LYS A 105 4.99 13.55 -16.55
C LYS A 105 3.87 14.07 -15.65
N ASN A 106 2.80 13.29 -15.47
CA ASN A 106 1.68 13.67 -14.59
C ASN A 106 2.13 13.91 -13.15
N VAL A 107 3.09 13.13 -12.64
CA VAL A 107 3.66 13.32 -11.30
C VAL A 107 4.43 14.64 -11.21
N ILE A 108 5.29 14.93 -12.18
CA ILE A 108 6.10 16.16 -12.25
C ILE A 108 5.20 17.40 -12.37
N ASP A 109 4.20 17.35 -13.25
CA ASP A 109 3.28 18.46 -13.48
C ASP A 109 2.43 18.75 -12.22
N ALA A 110 1.93 17.72 -11.56
CA ALA A 110 1.22 17.87 -10.29
C ALA A 110 2.11 18.48 -9.20
N LYS A 111 3.40 18.06 -9.11
CA LYS A 111 4.35 18.64 -8.15
C LYS A 111 4.57 20.13 -8.43
N ARG A 112 4.71 20.50 -9.70
CA ARG A 112 4.87 21.90 -10.13
C ARG A 112 3.64 22.74 -9.83
N LEU A 113 2.43 22.23 -10.09
CA LEU A 113 1.18 22.92 -9.77
C LEU A 113 1.00 23.10 -8.25
N ARG A 114 1.35 22.08 -7.45
CA ARG A 114 1.32 22.17 -5.99
C ARG A 114 2.27 23.24 -5.46
N GLN A 115 3.50 23.30 -5.98
CA GLN A 115 4.46 24.36 -5.63
C GLN A 115 3.96 25.75 -6.02
N LYS A 116 3.32 25.89 -7.19
CA LYS A 116 2.69 27.16 -7.60
C LYS A 116 1.58 27.57 -6.63
N LEU A 117 0.67 26.66 -6.28
CA LEU A 117 -0.39 26.91 -5.30
C LEU A 117 0.16 27.37 -3.96
N GLU A 118 1.19 26.69 -3.44
CA GLU A 118 1.82 27.06 -2.18
C GLU A 118 2.47 28.44 -2.26
N SER A 119 3.12 28.77 -3.38
CA SER A 119 3.68 30.10 -3.62
C SER A 119 2.61 31.19 -3.67
N TYR A 120 1.46 30.92 -4.29
CA TYR A 120 0.35 31.86 -4.36
C TYR A 120 -0.34 32.04 -3.02
N ASN A 121 -0.50 30.97 -2.24
CA ASN A 121 -1.01 31.06 -0.87
C ASN A 121 -0.09 31.89 0.03
N GLN A 122 1.23 31.72 -0.09
CA GLN A 122 2.20 32.56 0.65
C GLN A 122 2.11 34.03 0.24
N ARG A 123 1.98 34.31 -1.08
CA ARG A 123 1.77 35.67 -1.59
C ARG A 123 0.46 36.27 -1.11
N LEU A 124 -0.62 35.48 -1.04
CA LEU A 124 -1.91 35.92 -0.54
C LEU A 124 -1.81 36.36 0.92
N ILE A 125 -1.17 35.53 1.77
CA ILE A 125 -0.92 35.87 3.18
C ILE A 125 -0.11 37.17 3.29
N ALA A 126 0.90 37.36 2.44
CA ALA A 126 1.70 38.58 2.42
C ALA A 126 0.90 39.81 1.97
N ALA A 127 0.08 39.68 0.92
CA ALA A 127 -0.79 40.74 0.41
C ALA A 127 -1.85 41.16 1.44
N GLU A 128 -2.47 40.19 2.13
CA GLU A 128 -3.42 40.44 3.22
C GLU A 128 -2.76 41.18 4.39
N ARG A 129 -1.53 40.79 4.78
CA ARG A 129 -0.75 41.49 5.81
C ARG A 129 -0.42 42.93 5.42
N ASN A 130 -0.07 43.14 4.17
CA ASN A 130 0.27 44.46 3.63
C ASN A 130 -0.95 45.31 3.25
N ARG A 131 -2.17 44.75 3.37
CA ARG A 131 -3.44 45.36 2.96
C ARG A 131 -3.48 45.77 1.47
N ASP A 132 -2.77 45.03 0.62
CA ASP A 132 -2.83 45.21 -0.83
C ASP A 132 -4.09 44.56 -1.40
N LEU A 133 -5.16 45.36 -1.50
CA LEU A 133 -6.47 44.89 -1.94
C LEU A 133 -6.48 44.33 -3.36
N TYR A 134 -5.69 44.91 -4.27
CA TYR A 134 -5.63 44.48 -5.67
C TYR A 134 -4.99 43.11 -5.78
N ALA A 135 -3.81 42.94 -5.19
CA ALA A 135 -3.10 41.67 -5.20
C ALA A 135 -3.90 40.56 -4.48
N THR A 136 -4.56 40.88 -3.37
CA THR A 136 -5.43 39.93 -2.67
C THR A 136 -6.59 39.46 -3.55
N LEU A 137 -7.29 40.38 -4.24
CA LEU A 137 -8.41 40.03 -5.12
C LEU A 137 -7.96 39.16 -6.30
N GLU A 138 -6.88 39.55 -6.98
CA GLU A 138 -6.32 38.81 -8.12
C GLU A 138 -5.91 37.38 -7.72
N LEU A 139 -5.21 37.24 -6.59
CA LEU A 139 -4.78 35.93 -6.10
C LEU A 139 -5.97 35.04 -5.71
N LYS A 140 -6.96 35.62 -5.01
CA LYS A 140 -8.07 34.88 -4.44
C LYS A 140 -9.13 34.48 -5.46
N GLU A 141 -9.44 35.35 -6.42
CA GLU A 141 -10.53 35.13 -7.39
C GLU A 141 -10.06 34.53 -8.72
N ASP A 142 -8.81 34.77 -9.15
CA ASP A 142 -8.32 34.30 -10.46
C ASP A 142 -7.22 33.24 -10.32
N LEU A 143 -6.05 33.62 -9.80
CA LEU A 143 -4.84 32.79 -9.88
C LEU A 143 -4.94 31.50 -9.05
N ILE A 144 -5.35 31.58 -7.78
CA ILE A 144 -5.47 30.39 -6.92
C ILE A 144 -6.56 29.44 -7.43
N PRO A 145 -7.80 29.89 -7.71
CA PRO A 145 -8.86 29.01 -8.22
C PRO A 145 -8.49 28.33 -9.54
N ARG A 146 -7.80 29.05 -10.45
CA ARG A 146 -7.37 28.49 -11.73
C ARG A 146 -6.37 27.35 -11.56
N VAL A 147 -5.29 27.58 -10.81
CA VAL A 147 -4.28 26.53 -10.56
C VAL A 147 -4.87 25.39 -9.74
N GLN A 148 -5.81 25.67 -8.83
CA GLN A 148 -6.51 24.65 -8.05
C GLN A 148 -7.40 23.76 -8.92
N LYS A 149 -8.08 24.32 -9.94
CA LYS A 149 -8.83 23.52 -10.93
C LYS A 149 -7.89 22.63 -11.74
N GLU A 150 -6.81 23.18 -12.30
CA GLU A 150 -5.80 22.42 -13.05
C GLU A 150 -5.20 21.29 -12.20
N PHE A 151 -4.91 21.56 -10.92
CA PHE A 151 -4.40 20.56 -9.99
C PHE A 151 -5.41 19.45 -9.72
N LYS A 152 -6.68 19.81 -9.50
CA LYS A 152 -7.75 18.84 -9.19
C LYS A 152 -8.06 17.91 -10.36
N GLU A 153 -7.97 18.40 -11.60
CA GLU A 153 -8.09 17.56 -12.80
C GLU A 153 -6.97 16.52 -12.88
N LEU A 154 -5.74 16.91 -12.56
CA LEU A 154 -4.59 15.99 -12.50
C LEU A 154 -4.68 15.02 -11.31
N GLU A 155 -5.18 15.47 -10.16
CA GLU A 155 -5.31 14.66 -8.95
C GLU A 155 -6.38 13.56 -9.09
N SER A 156 -7.45 13.82 -9.85
CA SER A 156 -8.50 12.82 -10.13
C SER A 156 -8.00 11.55 -10.82
N ARG A 157 -6.80 11.61 -11.42
CA ARG A 157 -6.17 10.52 -12.19
C ARG A 157 -5.13 9.73 -11.39
N LYS A 158 -4.95 10.00 -10.09
CA LYS A 158 -3.89 9.39 -9.27
C LYS A 158 -4.39 8.32 -8.30
N GLU A 159 -3.53 7.33 -8.07
CA GLU A 159 -3.64 6.40 -6.95
C GLU A 159 -3.28 7.14 -5.65
N ASN A 160 -4.24 7.24 -4.75
CA ASN A 160 -4.05 7.79 -3.41
C ASN A 160 -3.57 6.70 -2.47
N ILE A 161 -2.82 7.10 -1.43
CA ILE A 161 -2.38 6.17 -0.40
C ILE A 161 -3.58 5.53 0.26
N THR A 162 -3.69 4.22 0.10
CA THR A 162 -4.79 3.44 0.63
C THR A 162 -4.43 2.79 1.97
N SER A 163 -5.44 2.24 2.65
CA SER A 163 -5.23 1.43 3.84
C SER A 163 -4.38 0.18 3.58
N LYS A 164 -4.26 -0.28 2.33
CA LYS A 164 -3.43 -1.43 1.95
C LYS A 164 -1.94 -1.12 2.08
N GLU A 165 -1.48 0.00 1.53
CA GLU A 165 -0.07 0.41 1.63
C GLU A 165 0.32 0.64 3.10
N VAL A 166 -0.56 1.29 3.86
CA VAL A 166 -0.37 1.45 5.31
C VAL A 166 -0.28 0.08 6.02
N ALA A 167 -1.11 -0.89 5.64
CA ALA A 167 -1.06 -2.23 6.20
C ALA A 167 0.23 -2.98 5.84
N GLU A 168 0.78 -2.76 4.64
CA GLU A 168 2.07 -3.33 4.23
C GLU A 168 3.22 -2.78 5.07
N ILE A 169 3.27 -1.47 5.33
CA ILE A 169 4.28 -0.86 6.20
C ILE A 169 4.19 -1.43 7.61
N ILE A 170 2.99 -1.48 8.20
CA ILE A 170 2.77 -2.02 9.54
C ILE A 170 3.12 -3.51 9.58
N SER A 171 2.79 -4.28 8.54
CA SER A 171 3.16 -5.69 8.42
C SER A 171 4.66 -5.88 8.41
N ARG A 172 5.43 -5.04 7.69
CA ARG A 172 6.89 -5.10 7.67
C ARG A 172 7.48 -4.81 9.06
N TRP A 173 6.94 -3.82 9.77
CA TRP A 173 7.45 -3.43 11.09
C TRP A 173 7.10 -4.43 12.19
N THR A 174 5.89 -4.97 12.17
CA THR A 174 5.36 -5.83 13.24
C THR A 174 5.49 -7.33 12.94
N LYS A 175 5.84 -7.69 11.70
CA LYS A 175 5.80 -9.07 11.17
C LYS A 175 4.41 -9.72 11.21
N ILE A 176 3.35 -8.92 11.40
CA ILE A 176 1.96 -9.39 11.39
C ILE A 176 1.46 -9.39 9.94
N PRO A 177 1.01 -10.54 9.40
CA PRO A 177 0.55 -10.61 8.01
C PRO A 177 -0.52 -9.57 7.67
N VAL A 178 -0.41 -8.94 6.50
CA VAL A 178 -1.38 -7.95 5.99
C VAL A 178 -2.82 -8.47 6.05
N SER A 179 -3.04 -9.75 5.74
CA SER A 179 -4.36 -10.39 5.83
C SER A 179 -4.99 -10.31 7.22
N ARG A 180 -4.20 -10.28 8.30
CA ARG A 180 -4.70 -10.09 9.67
C ARG A 180 -5.00 -8.62 10.00
N LEU A 181 -4.36 -7.69 9.31
CA LEU A 181 -4.52 -6.24 9.51
C LEU A 181 -5.73 -5.69 8.74
N THR A 182 -6.01 -6.25 7.56
CA THR A 182 -7.10 -5.80 6.67
C THR A 182 -8.44 -6.51 6.92
N LEU A 183 -8.44 -7.63 7.65
CA LEU A 183 -9.67 -8.33 8.05
C LEU A 183 -10.58 -7.40 8.85
N LYS A 184 -11.81 -7.21 8.36
CA LYS A 184 -12.85 -6.46 9.08
C LYS A 184 -13.09 -7.13 10.44
N GLU A 185 -13.17 -6.32 11.49
CA GLU A 185 -13.37 -6.82 12.87
C GLU A 185 -14.63 -7.70 12.96
N ASN A 186 -15.70 -7.37 12.23
CA ASN A 186 -16.92 -8.18 12.18
C ASN A 186 -16.68 -9.59 11.63
N GLU A 187 -15.95 -9.71 10.51
CA GLU A 187 -15.62 -11.01 9.93
C GLU A 187 -14.70 -11.83 10.85
N ARG A 188 -13.78 -11.15 11.53
CA ARG A 188 -12.89 -11.77 12.52
C ARG A 188 -13.69 -12.33 13.70
N LEU A 189 -14.70 -11.61 14.19
CA LEU A 189 -15.59 -12.07 15.25
C LEU A 189 -16.46 -13.25 14.80
N LEU A 190 -17.04 -13.18 13.59
CA LEU A 190 -17.84 -14.27 13.01
C LEU A 190 -17.03 -15.57 12.85
N LYS A 191 -15.77 -15.47 12.44
CA LYS A 191 -14.87 -16.62 12.27
C LYS A 191 -14.15 -17.03 13.57
N MET A 192 -14.38 -16.34 14.69
CA MET A 192 -13.68 -16.61 15.95
C MET A 192 -13.94 -18.03 16.50
N PRO A 193 -15.20 -18.54 16.58
CA PRO A 193 -15.46 -19.88 17.10
C PRO A 193 -14.74 -20.98 16.30
N SER A 194 -14.82 -20.91 14.97
CA SER A 194 -14.20 -21.91 14.10
C SER A 194 -12.67 -21.88 14.16
N ARG A 195 -12.07 -20.70 14.36
CA ARG A 195 -10.61 -20.59 14.60
C ARG A 195 -10.18 -21.21 15.92
N ILE A 196 -10.96 -21.04 16.99
CA ILE A 196 -10.69 -21.67 18.29
C ILE A 196 -10.82 -23.19 18.19
N GLN A 197 -11.89 -23.68 17.56
CA GLN A 197 -12.15 -25.12 17.40
C GLN A 197 -11.09 -25.87 16.59
N LYS A 198 -10.33 -25.18 15.71
CA LYS A 198 -9.18 -25.77 15.01
C LYS A 198 -8.03 -26.17 15.94
N ARG A 199 -7.96 -25.60 17.15
CA ARG A 199 -6.89 -25.84 18.12
C ARG A 199 -7.38 -26.45 19.42
N LEU A 200 -8.64 -26.18 19.78
CA LEU A 200 -9.29 -26.71 20.96
C LEU A 200 -10.34 -27.73 20.55
N PHE A 201 -10.11 -28.99 20.90
CA PHE A 201 -11.08 -30.06 20.70
C PHE A 201 -12.12 -30.06 21.82
N GLY A 202 -13.40 -30.10 21.47
CA GLY A 202 -14.51 -30.05 22.43
C GLY A 202 -14.71 -28.68 23.09
N GLN A 203 -15.25 -28.67 24.31
CA GLN A 203 -15.51 -27.44 25.10
C GLN A 203 -16.43 -26.41 24.41
N GLU A 204 -17.35 -26.86 23.56
CA GLU A 204 -18.20 -26.00 22.73
C GLU A 204 -18.96 -24.94 23.54
N ASN A 205 -19.47 -25.32 24.72
CA ASN A 205 -20.18 -24.39 25.59
C ASN A 205 -19.25 -23.26 26.09
N ALA A 206 -18.04 -23.59 26.51
CA ALA A 206 -17.06 -22.59 26.96
C ALA A 206 -16.65 -21.65 25.82
N VAL A 207 -16.45 -22.18 24.60
CA VAL A 207 -16.17 -21.35 23.41
C VAL A 207 -17.35 -20.44 23.11
N LYS A 208 -18.58 -20.97 23.08
CA LYS A 208 -19.79 -20.20 22.78
C LYS A 208 -20.02 -19.07 23.79
N MET A 209 -19.89 -19.35 25.09
CA MET A 209 -20.03 -18.33 26.14
C MET A 209 -18.97 -17.23 26.02
N THR A 210 -17.72 -17.62 25.77
CA THR A 210 -16.60 -16.68 25.68
C THR A 210 -16.72 -15.78 24.45
N VAL A 211 -16.97 -16.36 23.28
CA VAL A 211 -17.16 -15.59 22.04
C VAL A 211 -18.41 -14.70 22.13
N GLY A 212 -19.49 -15.19 22.74
CA GLY A 212 -20.70 -14.40 22.94
C GLY A 212 -20.46 -13.14 23.79
N ALA A 213 -19.70 -13.28 24.89
CA ALA A 213 -19.34 -12.13 25.73
C ALA A 213 -18.45 -11.11 24.99
N ILE A 214 -17.43 -11.59 24.27
CA ILE A 214 -16.55 -10.72 23.46
C ILE A 214 -17.35 -9.99 22.38
N THR A 215 -18.27 -10.69 21.71
CA THR A 215 -19.10 -10.11 20.65
C THR A 215 -20.02 -9.02 21.20
N ARG A 216 -20.66 -9.23 22.35
CA ARG A 216 -21.50 -8.21 23.01
C ARG A 216 -20.68 -6.97 23.37
N SER A 217 -19.49 -7.14 23.93
CA SER A 217 -18.61 -6.02 24.26
C SER A 217 -18.20 -5.24 23.01
N ARG A 218 -17.80 -5.94 21.93
CA ARG A 218 -17.42 -5.31 20.66
C ARG A 218 -18.59 -4.64 19.93
N ALA A 219 -19.82 -5.10 20.15
CA ALA A 219 -21.03 -4.46 19.66
C ALA A 219 -21.48 -3.24 20.49
N GLY A 220 -20.75 -2.86 21.54
CA GLY A 220 -21.10 -1.73 22.41
C GLY A 220 -22.27 -2.01 23.34
N LEU A 221 -22.68 -3.28 23.49
CA LEU A 221 -23.77 -3.71 24.38
C LEU A 221 -23.28 -3.93 25.82
N SER A 222 -22.05 -3.52 26.15
CA SER A 222 -21.43 -3.66 27.47
C SER A 222 -20.84 -2.33 27.90
N ASP A 223 -20.71 -2.15 29.21
CA ASP A 223 -20.14 -0.94 29.81
C ASP A 223 -18.71 -0.69 29.31
N PRO A 224 -18.42 0.49 28.72
CA PRO A 224 -17.10 0.82 28.18
C PRO A 224 -15.99 0.91 29.25
N ASN A 225 -16.35 1.09 30.53
CA ASN A 225 -15.39 1.16 31.63
C ASN A 225 -15.00 -0.23 32.18
N LYS A 226 -15.59 -1.31 31.67
CA LYS A 226 -15.31 -2.69 32.08
C LYS A 226 -14.45 -3.42 31.05
N PRO A 227 -13.66 -4.44 31.47
CA PRO A 227 -12.91 -5.27 30.54
C PRO A 227 -13.84 -5.98 29.54
N ILE A 228 -13.31 -6.29 28.35
CA ILE A 228 -14.05 -6.92 27.24
C ILE A 228 -14.78 -8.21 27.67
N GLY A 229 -14.20 -8.94 28.61
CA GLY A 229 -14.84 -10.06 29.30
C GLY A 229 -13.99 -10.50 30.48
N SER A 230 -14.65 -10.95 31.55
CA SER A 230 -14.02 -11.59 32.69
C SER A 230 -14.56 -13.02 32.77
N PHE A 231 -13.65 -14.00 32.75
CA PHE A 231 -14.01 -15.41 32.65
C PHE A 231 -13.36 -16.21 33.76
N LEU A 232 -14.13 -17.09 34.39
CA LEU A 232 -13.65 -18.09 35.34
C LEU A 232 -13.82 -19.47 34.70
N PHE A 233 -12.72 -20.09 34.27
CA PHE A 233 -12.75 -21.43 33.67
C PHE A 233 -12.57 -22.50 34.74
N LEU A 234 -13.64 -23.24 35.04
CA LEU A 234 -13.66 -24.33 36.00
C LEU A 234 -13.59 -25.69 35.28
N GLY A 235 -12.91 -26.66 35.88
CA GLY A 235 -12.82 -28.02 35.35
C GLY A 235 -11.51 -28.73 35.74
N PRO A 236 -11.31 -29.98 35.27
CA PRO A 236 -10.07 -30.74 35.51
C PRO A 236 -8.85 -30.09 34.86
N THR A 237 -7.65 -30.50 35.27
CA THR A 237 -6.40 -30.16 34.56
C THR A 237 -6.33 -30.87 33.20
N GLY A 238 -5.66 -30.27 32.21
CA GLY A 238 -5.47 -30.88 30.89
C GLY A 238 -6.68 -30.81 29.93
N THR A 239 -7.81 -30.23 30.34
CA THR A 239 -9.03 -30.15 29.51
C THR A 239 -9.08 -28.97 28.52
N GLY A 240 -7.96 -28.25 28.36
CA GLY A 240 -7.84 -27.17 27.36
C GLY A 240 -8.18 -25.76 27.85
N LYS A 241 -8.37 -25.53 29.16
CA LYS A 241 -8.60 -24.19 29.73
C LYS A 241 -7.54 -23.16 29.33
N THR A 242 -6.26 -23.52 29.44
CA THR A 242 -5.13 -22.68 29.03
C THR A 242 -5.05 -22.51 27.51
N GLU A 243 -5.41 -23.55 26.74
CA GLU A 243 -5.42 -23.47 25.28
C GLU A 243 -6.53 -22.58 24.74
N LEU A 244 -7.69 -22.53 25.41
CA LEU A 244 -8.74 -21.56 25.11
C LEU A 244 -8.23 -20.12 25.33
N ALA A 245 -7.57 -19.85 26.45
CA ALA A 245 -6.99 -18.53 26.74
C ALA A 245 -5.92 -18.13 25.70
N LYS A 246 -5.01 -19.04 25.35
CA LYS A 246 -4.01 -18.81 24.30
C LYS A 246 -4.63 -18.59 22.93
N SER A 247 -5.67 -19.35 22.58
CA SER A 247 -6.35 -19.23 21.29
C SER A 247 -7.10 -17.90 21.15
N LEU A 248 -7.60 -17.33 22.25
CA LEU A 248 -8.23 -16.00 22.28
C LEU A 248 -7.23 -14.85 22.16
N ALA A 249 -5.99 -15.05 22.62
CA ALA A 249 -4.94 -14.03 22.58
C ALA A 249 -4.34 -13.81 21.16
N GLN A 250 -4.48 -14.79 20.26
CA GLN A 250 -3.90 -14.78 18.91
C GLN A 250 -4.84 -14.21 17.82
#